data_AF-A0A7W1K1I3-F1
#
_entry.id   AF-A0A7W1K1I3-F1
#
_cell.length_a   1.000
_cell.length_b   1.000
_cell.length_c   1.000
_cell.angle_alpha   90.00
_cell.angle_beta   90.00
_cell.angle_gamma   90.00
#
_symmetry.space_group_name_H-M   'P 1'
#
loop_
_entity.id
_entity.type
_entity.pdbx_description
1 polymer ?
#
loop_
_entity_poly.entity_id
_entity_poly.type
_entity_poly.pdbx_seq_one_letter_code
_entity_poly.pdbx_strand_id
1 'polypeptide(L)' 'MPTHAVDLKISHAIAIGGVDITLPVRRGRTLLGTLTISRGGVDWRKAHARSSVSLNWAKFAEMMAEVD' A
#
# COMPACT_ATOMS: atom_id res chain seq x y z
N MET A 1 -5.95 -1.86 -21.12
CA MET A 1 -5.44 -2.99 -20.31
C MET A 1 -4.90 -2.43 -19.01
N PRO A 2 -5.24 -2.95 -17.83
CA PRO A 2 -4.68 -2.44 -16.58
C PRO A 2 -3.17 -2.71 -16.58
N THR A 3 -2.36 -1.65 -16.57
CA THR A 3 -0.89 -1.72 -16.72
C THR A 3 -0.18 -2.25 -15.46
N HIS A 4 -0.93 -2.49 -14.38
CA HIS A 4 -0.42 -2.92 -13.08
C HIS A 4 -1.40 -3.93 -12.46
N ALA A 5 -0.89 -5.09 -12.04
CA ALA A 5 -1.65 -6.10 -11.31
C ALA A 5 -1.16 -6.12 -9.86
N VAL A 6 -2.09 -6.03 -8.91
CA VAL A 6 -1.82 -6.08 -7.47
C VAL A 6 -2.73 -7.16 -6.89
N ASP A 7 -2.18 -8.35 -6.67
CA ASP A 7 -2.95 -9.50 -6.21
C ASP A 7 -2.69 -9.75 -4.72
N LEU A 8 -3.74 -9.59 -3.90
CA LEU A 8 -3.76 -9.93 -2.48
C LEU A 8 -5.03 -10.75 -2.21
N LYS A 9 -4.88 -12.05 -1.98
CA LYS A 9 -5.98 -12.94 -1.60
C LYS A 9 -5.87 -13.29 -0.13
N ILE A 10 -6.70 -12.66 0.69
CA ILE A 10 -6.88 -13.01 2.10
C ILE A 10 -8.25 -13.70 2.20
N SER A 11 -8.26 -14.99 2.51
CA SER A 11 -9.46 -15.83 2.53
C SER A 11 -10.33 -15.69 3.79
N HIS A 12 -9.93 -14.85 4.72
CA HIS A 12 -10.67 -14.54 5.95
C HIS A 12 -10.26 -13.15 6.48
N ALA A 13 -11.07 -12.56 7.37
CA ALA A 13 -10.67 -11.32 8.03
C ALA A 13 -9.39 -11.55 8.85
N ILE A 14 -8.37 -10.72 8.63
CA ILE A 14 -7.22 -10.59 9.54
C ILE A 14 -7.49 -9.32 10.34
N ALA A 15 -7.59 -9.43 11.66
CA ALA A 15 -7.60 -8.25 12.51
C ALA A 15 -6.25 -7.55 12.33
N ILE A 16 -6.24 -6.37 11.70
CA ILE A 16 -5.02 -5.54 11.61
C ILE A 16 -4.73 -5.00 13.01
N GLY A 17 -3.86 -5.69 13.74
CA GLY A 17 -3.32 -5.27 15.02
C GLY A 17 -2.13 -4.30 14.85
N GLY A 18 -1.13 -4.39 15.73
CA GLY A 18 0.17 -3.70 15.57
C GLY A 18 1.13 -4.41 14.61
N VAL A 19 0.65 -5.38 13.83
CA VAL A 19 1.46 -6.16 12.88
C VAL A 19 1.14 -5.68 11.47
N ASP A 20 2.12 -5.03 10.86
CA ASP A 20 1.99 -4.34 9.58
C ASP A 20 1.88 -5.32 8.40
N ILE A 21 0.92 -5.11 7.51
CA ILE A 21 0.87 -5.82 6.21
C ILE A 21 1.83 -5.12 5.27
N THR A 22 2.82 -5.86 4.76
CA THR A 22 3.83 -5.32 3.84
C THR A 22 3.72 -5.99 2.48
N LEU A 23 3.50 -5.19 1.43
CA LEU A 23 3.25 -5.63 0.06
C LEU A 23 4.34 -5.10 -0.87
N PRO A 24 5.16 -5.96 -1.50
CA PRO A 24 6.07 -5.51 -2.55
C PRO A 24 5.30 -5.25 -3.85
N VAL A 25 5.27 -4.00 -4.30
CA VAL A 25 4.60 -3.60 -5.53
C VAL A 25 5.58 -3.66 -6.70
N ARG A 26 5.23 -4.43 -7.73
CA ARG A 26 6.09 -4.68 -8.89
C ARG A 26 5.38 -4.34 -10.20
N ARG A 27 6.17 -4.01 -11.22
CA ARG A 27 5.74 -3.99 -12.62
C ARG A 27 6.58 -5.02 -13.37
N GLY A 28 5.99 -6.17 -13.65
CA GLY A 28 6.74 -7.33 -14.13
C GLY A 28 7.81 -7.76 -13.11
N ARG A 29 9.07 -7.82 -13.55
CA ARG A 29 10.21 -8.16 -12.67
C ARG A 29 10.78 -6.97 -11.90
N THR A 30 10.34 -5.75 -12.20
CA THR A 30 10.86 -4.52 -11.59
C THR A 30 10.12 -4.22 -10.29
N LEU A 31 10.85 -4.10 -9.18
CA LEU A 31 10.30 -3.58 -7.93
C LEU A 31 10.07 -2.07 -8.05
N LEU A 32 8.82 -1.63 -7.89
CA LEU A 32 8.48 -0.20 -7.86
C LEU A 32 8.61 0.37 -6.45
N GLY A 33 8.32 -0.45 -5.44
CA GLY A 33 8.39 -0.07 -4.04
C GLY A 33 7.67 -1.06 -3.15
N THR A 34 7.52 -0.68 -1.89
CA THR A 34 6.84 -1.44 -0.86
C THR A 34 5.72 -0.59 -0.29
N LEU A 35 4.53 -1.18 -0.22
CA LEU A 35 3.36 -0.60 0.44
C LEU A 35 3.20 -1.28 1.80
N THR A 36 3.17 -0.50 2.87
CA THR A 36 2.91 -0.99 4.22
C THR A 36 1.55 -0.48 4.67
N ILE A 37 0.73 -1.34 5.25
CA ILE A 37 -0.59 -1.01 5.79
C ILE A 37 -0.61 -1.38 7.27
N SER A 38 -0.96 -0.42 8.11
CA SER A 38 -1.00 -0.56 9.56
C SER A 38 -2.26 0.09 10.14
N ARG A 39 -2.42 0.03 11.47
CA ARG A 39 -3.46 0.81 12.16
C ARG A 39 -3.31 2.32 11.94
N GLY A 40 -2.09 2.82 11.73
CA GLY A 40 -1.82 4.24 11.54
C GLY A 40 -2.18 4.77 10.15
N GLY A 41 -2.20 3.90 9.15
CA GLY A 41 -2.45 4.30 7.77
C GLY A 41 -1.70 3.44 6.76
N VAL A 42 -1.30 4.09 5.67
CA VAL A 42 -0.61 3.51 4.53
C VAL A 42 0.72 4.22 4.31
N ASP A 43 1.80 3.45 4.22
CA ASP A 43 3.13 3.95 3.91
C ASP A 43 3.59 3.42 2.56
N TRP A 44 4.07 4.31 1.70
CA TRP A 44 4.68 3.98 0.43
C TRP A 44 6.18 4.27 0.47
N ARG A 45 6.99 3.25 0.23
CA ARG A 45 8.44 3.38 0.05
C ARG A 45 8.83 3.00 -1.36
N LYS A 46 9.26 3.97 -2.18
CA LYS A 46 9.79 3.70 -3.53
C LYS A 46 11.02 2.78 -3.45
N ALA A 47 11.20 1.94 -4.46
CA ALA A 47 12.41 1.14 -4.60
C ALA A 47 13.64 2.07 -4.62
N HIS A 48 14.67 1.70 -3.85
CA HIS A 48 15.91 2.45 -3.68
C HIS A 48 15.79 3.84 -3.03
N ALA A 49 14.62 4.24 -2.52
CA ALA A 49 14.47 5.48 -1.77
C ALA A 49 14.88 5.32 -0.30
N ARG A 50 15.41 6.41 0.27
CA ARG A 50 15.73 6.51 1.71
C ARG A 50 14.51 6.90 2.55
N SER A 51 13.53 7.59 1.96
CA SER A 51 12.31 8.06 2.62
C SER A 51 11.07 7.30 2.17
N SER A 52 10.05 7.31 3.02
CA SER A 52 8.68 6.87 2.73
C SER A 52 7.73 8.07 2.70
N VAL A 53 6.63 7.91 1.98
CA VAL A 53 5.47 8.80 2.05
C VAL A 53 4.41 8.09 2.88
N SER A 54 3.87 8.79 3.87
CA SER A 54 2.92 8.23 4.83
C SER A 54 1.59 8.97 4.74
N LEU A 55 0.50 8.22 4.67
CA LEU A 55 -0.86 8.73 4.68
C LEU A 55 -1.62 8.10 5.83
N ASN A 56 -2.20 8.92 6.70
CA ASN A 56 -3.17 8.42 7.65
C ASN A 56 -4.50 8.11 6.93
N TRP A 57 -5.39 7.36 7.60
CA TRP A 57 -6.64 6.91 7.00
C TRP A 57 -7.58 8.05 6.59
N ALA A 58 -7.60 9.16 7.34
CA ALA A 58 -8.44 10.31 7.00
C ALA A 58 -7.99 10.96 5.67
N LYS A 59 -6.69 11.23 5.54
CA LYS A 59 -6.10 11.79 4.31
C LYS A 59 -6.21 10.82 3.13
N PHE A 60 -6.04 9.53 3.39
CA PHE A 60 -6.23 8.51 2.36
C PHE A 60 -7.68 8.54 1.83
N ALA A 61 -8.67 8.60 2.72
CA ALA A 61 -10.08 8.67 2.33
C ALA A 61 -10.39 9.95 1.52
N GLU A 62 -9.88 11.10 1.96
CA GLU A 62 -10.00 12.38 1.25
C GLU A 62 -9.42 12.27 -0.17
N MET A 63 -8.18 11.78 -0.32
CA MET A 63 -7.54 11.61 -1.62
C MET A 63 -8.30 10.66 -2.55
N MET A 64 -8.92 9.61 -2.02
CA MET A 64 -9.69 8.68 -2.85
C MET A 64 -11.04 9.26 -3.27
N ALA A 65 -11.65 10.11 -2.44
CA ALA A 65 -12.90 10.78 -2.78
C ALA A 65 -12.75 11.87 -3.85
N GLU A 66 -11.56 12.46 -3.99
CA GLU A 66 -11.24 13.42 -5.06
C GLU A 66 -11.00 12.76 -6.43
N VAL A 67 -10.87 11.44 -6.48
CA VAL A 67 -10.54 10.67 -7.69
C VAL A 67 -11.79 10.10 -8.39
N ASP A 68 -12.97 10.22 -7.78
CA ASP A 68 -14.29 9.92 -8.37
C ASP A 68 -14.87 11.14 -9.12
#